data_AF-A0A351I4L8-F1
#
_entry.id   AF-A0A351I4L8-F1
#
_cell.length_a   1.000
_cell.length_b   1.000
_cell.length_c   1.000
_cell.angle_alpha   90.00
_cell.angle_beta   90.00
_cell.angle_gamma   90.00
#
_symmetry.space_group_name_H-M   'P 1'
#
loop_
_entity.id
_entity.type
_entity.pdbx_description
1 polymer ?
#
loop_
_entity_poly.entity_id
_entity_poly.type
_entity_poly.pdbx_seq_one_letter_code
_entity_poly.pdbx_strand_id
1 'polypeptide(L)'
;MIRAILLAVCLPAAAATTPSPVPSSAGVINLSLVDALTAIEEPRLSGIFSFIAEQDSTFAFADLLARDKKALKRYLVKLQADLKAANGLTGWDHEVCATLVNLYSSPFSSTLEKPDPKKMSQINNCVLAGTVALADIVARRGK
;
A
#
# COMPACT_ATOMS: atom_id res chain seq x y z
N MET A 1 22.37 -47.98 -45.47
CA MET A 1 22.30 -47.89 -43.99
C MET A 1 23.37 -46.91 -43.52
N ILE A 2 23.02 -45.62 -43.41
CA ILE A 2 23.97 -44.55 -43.04
C ILE A 2 23.75 -44.22 -41.57
N ARG A 3 24.75 -44.51 -40.73
CA ARG A 3 24.75 -44.23 -39.29
C ARG A 3 25.04 -42.74 -39.06
N ALA A 4 24.04 -42.01 -38.58
CA ALA A 4 24.22 -40.66 -38.04
C ALA A 4 24.85 -40.78 -36.64
N ILE A 5 26.03 -40.18 -36.45
CA ILE A 5 26.66 -40.01 -35.13
C ILE A 5 26.35 -38.59 -34.67
N LEU A 6 25.48 -38.48 -33.67
CA LEU A 6 25.14 -37.25 -32.96
C LEU A 6 26.29 -36.94 -31.97
N LEU A 7 27.04 -35.86 -32.17
CA LEU A 7 27.92 -35.31 -31.13
C LEU A 7 27.09 -34.44 -30.18
N ALA A 8 26.87 -34.93 -28.96
CA ALA A 8 26.32 -34.14 -27.87
C ALA A 8 27.43 -33.25 -27.26
N VAL A 9 27.31 -31.94 -27.44
CA VAL A 9 28.15 -30.95 -26.76
C VAL A 9 27.59 -30.75 -25.35
N CYS A 10 28.31 -31.25 -24.33
CA CYS A 10 28.08 -30.88 -22.94
C CYS A 10 28.59 -29.45 -22.71
N LEU A 11 27.68 -28.50 -22.51
CA LEU A 11 28.01 -27.19 -21.96
C LEU A 11 27.93 -27.25 -20.42
N PRO A 12 28.90 -26.69 -19.68
CA PRO A 12 28.82 -26.61 -18.22
C PRO A 12 27.78 -25.55 -17.84
N ALA A 13 26.79 -25.95 -17.04
CA ALA A 13 25.84 -25.04 -16.42
C ALA A 13 26.57 -24.17 -15.39
N ALA A 14 26.79 -22.90 -15.73
CA ALA A 14 27.20 -21.90 -14.77
C ALA A 14 26.06 -21.69 -13.77
N ALA A 15 26.26 -22.15 -12.54
CA ALA A 15 25.36 -21.88 -11.43
C ALA A 15 25.36 -20.38 -11.15
N ALA A 16 24.32 -19.69 -11.59
CA ALA A 16 24.05 -18.32 -11.20
C ALA A 16 23.71 -18.30 -9.70
N THR A 17 24.70 -17.95 -8.88
CA THR A 17 24.47 -17.56 -7.49
C THR A 17 23.58 -16.32 -7.50
N THR A 18 22.29 -16.49 -7.24
CA THR A 18 21.41 -15.35 -6.99
C THR A 18 21.93 -14.65 -5.73
N PRO A 19 22.27 -13.36 -5.78
CA PRO A 19 22.60 -12.64 -4.57
C PRO A 19 21.40 -12.70 -3.63
N SER A 20 21.59 -13.20 -2.42
CA SER A 20 20.60 -13.06 -1.36
C SER A 20 20.25 -11.58 -1.23
N PRO A 21 18.96 -11.18 -1.25
CA PRO A 21 18.60 -9.80 -1.03
C PRO A 21 19.08 -9.41 0.35
N VAL A 22 20.03 -8.48 0.40
CA VAL A 22 20.43 -7.81 1.64
C VAL A 22 19.16 -7.15 2.16
N PRO A 23 18.75 -7.37 3.43
CA PRO A 23 17.60 -6.67 3.99
C PRO A 23 17.88 -5.17 3.86
N SER A 24 17.11 -4.50 3.01
CA SER A 24 17.32 -3.09 2.71
C SER A 24 17.17 -2.32 4.00
N SER A 25 18.28 -1.70 4.40
CA SER A 25 18.49 -0.93 5.61
C SER A 25 17.31 0.00 5.89
N ALA A 26 16.75 -0.08 7.10
CA ALA A 26 15.87 0.90 7.75
C ALA A 26 15.26 1.93 6.78
N GLY A 27 14.24 1.51 6.04
CA GLY A 27 13.54 2.38 5.09
C GLY A 27 13.11 3.65 5.81
N VAL A 28 13.44 4.80 5.23
CA VAL A 28 12.90 6.09 5.68
C VAL A 28 11.39 5.94 5.69
N ILE A 29 10.77 6.01 6.88
CA ILE A 29 9.35 5.79 7.02
C ILE A 29 8.61 6.84 6.19
N ASN A 30 7.76 6.38 5.28
CA ASN A 30 6.95 7.24 4.44
C ASN A 30 6.11 8.19 5.31
N LEU A 31 6.25 9.50 5.11
CA LEU A 31 5.57 10.49 5.95
C LEU A 31 4.04 10.43 5.82
N SER A 32 3.51 10.00 4.68
CA SER A 32 2.06 9.82 4.49
C SER A 32 1.54 8.70 5.38
N LEU A 33 2.33 7.64 5.55
CA LEU A 33 2.00 6.56 6.49
C LEU A 33 2.00 7.05 7.94
N VAL A 34 2.99 7.85 8.35
CA VAL A 34 3.02 8.41 9.72
C VAL A 34 1.82 9.31 9.98
N ASP A 35 1.45 10.17 9.02
CA ASP A 35 0.25 11.01 9.09
C ASP A 35 -1.02 10.15 9.18
N ALA A 36 -1.12 9.09 8.37
CA ALA A 36 -2.25 8.17 8.39
C ALA A 36 -2.36 7.40 9.72
N LEU A 37 -1.25 6.91 10.26
CA LEU A 37 -1.18 6.24 11.57
C LEU A 37 -1.61 7.17 12.71
N THR A 38 -1.21 8.43 12.65
CA THR A 38 -1.64 9.45 13.61
C THR A 38 -3.14 9.71 13.49
N ALA A 39 -3.66 9.80 12.27
CA ALA A 39 -5.08 10.02 12.01
C ALA A 39 -5.99 8.88 12.50
N ILE A 40 -5.51 7.63 12.47
CA ILE A 40 -6.25 6.48 13.02
C ILE A 40 -6.05 6.28 14.53
N GLU A 41 -5.27 7.15 15.18
CA GLU A 41 -4.88 7.11 16.61
C GLU A 41 -4.00 5.90 16.98
N GLU A 42 -3.18 5.40 16.04
CA GLU A 42 -2.27 4.27 16.26
C GLU A 42 -0.80 4.61 15.92
N PRO A 43 -0.23 5.72 16.45
CA PRO A 43 1.16 6.12 16.15
C PRO A 43 2.19 5.08 16.59
N ARG A 44 1.86 4.25 17.59
CA ARG A 44 2.70 3.15 18.08
C ARG A 44 3.00 2.08 17.03
N LEU A 45 2.15 1.94 16.00
CA LEU A 45 2.38 0.99 14.93
C LEU A 45 3.50 1.43 13.99
N SER A 46 3.97 2.68 14.06
CA SER A 46 5.11 3.16 13.25
C SER A 46 6.35 2.27 13.41
N GLY A 47 6.62 1.78 14.63
CA GLY A 47 7.70 0.83 14.89
C GLY A 47 7.47 -0.57 14.32
N ILE A 48 6.23 -0.96 14.01
CA ILE A 48 5.94 -2.21 13.29
C ILE A 48 6.16 -1.98 11.79
N PHE A 49 5.63 -0.87 11.27
CA PHE A 49 5.78 -0.50 9.88
C PHE A 49 7.24 -0.20 9.48
N SER A 50 8.14 0.12 10.43
CA SER A 50 9.58 0.24 10.13
C SER A 50 10.25 -1.09 9.73
N PHE A 51 9.59 -2.23 9.97
CA PHE A 51 10.06 -3.54 9.52
C PHE A 51 9.41 -3.98 8.20
N ILE A 52 8.46 -3.20 7.67
CA ILE A 52 7.77 -3.48 6.41
C ILE A 52 8.47 -2.71 5.31
N ALA A 53 8.77 -3.36 4.19
CA ALA A 53 9.34 -2.67 3.04
C ALA A 53 8.36 -1.58 2.55
N GLU A 54 8.88 -0.42 2.14
CA GLU A 54 8.03 0.73 1.80
C GLU A 54 6.99 0.39 0.72
N GLN A 55 7.39 -0.38 -0.29
CA GLN A 55 6.52 -0.88 -1.36
C GLN A 55 5.33 -1.74 -0.87
N ASP A 56 5.46 -2.39 0.29
CA ASP A 56 4.43 -3.24 0.89
C ASP A 56 3.61 -2.49 1.96
N SER A 57 4.00 -1.24 2.28
CA SER A 57 3.39 -0.46 3.35
C SER A 57 1.92 -0.12 3.08
N THR A 58 1.56 0.15 1.83
CA THR A 58 0.18 0.46 1.43
C THR A 58 -0.72 -0.75 1.57
N PHE A 59 -0.22 -1.95 1.22
CA PHE A 59 -0.93 -3.21 1.41
C PHE A 59 -1.11 -3.55 2.89
N ALA A 60 -0.04 -3.48 3.69
CA ALA A 60 -0.10 -3.76 5.12
C ALA A 60 -1.05 -2.79 5.85
N PHE A 61 -1.03 -1.51 5.47
CA PHE A 61 -1.96 -0.53 6.03
C PHE A 61 -3.40 -0.77 5.57
N ALA A 62 -3.62 -1.11 4.30
CA ALA A 62 -4.95 -1.46 3.80
C ALA A 62 -5.53 -2.72 4.48
N ASP A 63 -4.72 -3.75 4.75
CA ASP A 63 -5.16 -4.94 5.50
C ASP A 63 -5.54 -4.59 6.95
N LEU A 64 -4.76 -3.73 7.63
CA LEU A 64 -5.12 -3.19 8.95
C LEU A 64 -6.48 -2.49 8.92
N LEU A 65 -6.69 -1.58 7.96
CA LEU A 65 -7.96 -0.86 7.80
C LEU A 65 -9.12 -1.81 7.46
N ALA A 66 -8.88 -2.84 6.67
CA ALA A 66 -9.89 -3.81 6.30
C ALA A 66 -10.39 -4.63 7.49
N ARG A 67 -9.53 -4.85 8.48
CA ARG A 67 -9.84 -5.59 9.72
C ARG A 67 -10.38 -4.70 10.84
N ASP A 68 -9.97 -3.43 10.89
CA ASP A 68 -10.42 -2.48 11.91
C ASP A 68 -11.33 -1.38 11.31
N LYS A 69 -12.63 -1.53 11.52
CA LYS A 69 -13.65 -0.57 11.06
C LYS A 69 -13.49 0.83 11.67
N LYS A 70 -12.97 0.94 12.90
CA LYS A 70 -12.76 2.24 13.55
C LYS A 70 -11.60 2.94 12.88
N ALA A 71 -10.50 2.22 12.63
CA ALA A 71 -9.37 2.73 11.88
C ALA A 71 -9.79 3.16 10.47
N LEU A 72 -10.54 2.32 9.74
CA LEU A 72 -11.07 2.68 8.42
C LEU A 72 -11.93 3.95 8.47
N LYS A 73 -12.85 4.05 9.43
CA LYS A 73 -13.70 5.24 9.58
C LYS A 73 -12.87 6.50 9.80
N ARG A 74 -11.88 6.46 10.70
CA ARG A 74 -10.99 7.59 10.99
C ARG A 74 -10.15 7.98 9.78
N TYR A 75 -9.61 6.98 9.08
CA TYR A 75 -8.84 7.20 7.87
C TYR A 75 -9.68 7.87 6.78
N LEU A 76 -10.92 7.42 6.54
CA LEU A 76 -11.83 8.06 5.59
C LEU A 76 -12.16 9.52 5.96
N VAL A 77 -12.26 9.83 7.26
CA VAL A 77 -12.43 11.22 7.74
C VAL A 77 -11.21 12.08 7.41
N LYS A 78 -9.99 11.55 7.63
CA LYS A 78 -8.74 12.21 7.21
C LYS A 78 -8.73 12.48 5.71
N LEU A 79 -8.99 11.47 4.88
CA LEU A 79 -9.00 11.64 3.42
C LEU A 79 -10.02 12.70 2.98
N GLN A 80 -11.19 12.74 3.58
CA GLN A 80 -12.18 13.76 3.27
C GLN A 80 -11.72 15.18 3.68
N ALA A 81 -11.05 15.31 4.82
CA ALA A 81 -10.46 16.58 5.24
C ALA A 81 -9.36 17.04 4.28
N ASP A 82 -8.51 16.12 3.81
CA ASP A 82 -7.42 16.38 2.87
C ASP A 82 -7.93 16.80 1.51
N LEU A 83 -8.91 16.08 0.98
CA LEU A 83 -9.61 16.44 -0.25
C LEU A 83 -10.20 17.85 -0.15
N LYS A 84 -10.83 18.17 0.99
CA LYS A 84 -11.43 19.50 1.19
C LYS A 84 -10.37 20.60 1.29
N ALA A 85 -9.24 20.34 1.97
CA ALA A 85 -8.20 21.34 2.20
C ALA A 85 -7.31 21.56 0.97
N ALA A 86 -6.96 20.50 0.25
CA ALA A 86 -5.95 20.52 -0.80
C ALA A 86 -6.48 20.25 -2.20
N ASN A 87 -7.76 19.87 -2.34
CA ASN A 87 -8.35 19.38 -3.59
C ASN A 87 -7.59 18.17 -4.18
N GLY A 88 -7.05 17.32 -3.31
CA GLY A 88 -6.29 16.14 -3.69
C GLY A 88 -5.85 15.31 -2.49
N LEU A 89 -5.28 14.14 -2.79
CA LEU A 89 -4.71 13.20 -1.84
C LEU A 89 -3.26 12.88 -2.21
N THR A 90 -2.50 12.26 -1.31
CA THR A 90 -1.16 11.80 -1.66
C THR A 90 -1.21 10.57 -2.57
N GLY A 91 -0.18 10.35 -3.38
CA GLY A 91 -0.08 9.13 -4.19
C GLY A 91 -0.12 7.86 -3.32
N TRP A 92 0.44 7.93 -2.12
CA TRP A 92 0.37 6.85 -1.14
C TRP A 92 -1.07 6.58 -0.66
N ASP A 93 -1.87 7.63 -0.35
CA ASP A 93 -3.27 7.47 0.03
C ASP A 93 -4.10 6.84 -1.10
N HIS A 94 -3.80 7.20 -2.35
CA HIS A 94 -4.40 6.60 -3.55
C HIS A 94 -4.14 5.10 -3.64
N GLU A 95 -2.88 4.69 -3.48
CA GLU A 95 -2.49 3.28 -3.48
C GLU A 95 -3.18 2.48 -2.37
N VAL A 96 -3.31 3.06 -1.17
CA VAL A 96 -4.07 2.44 -0.08
C VAL A 96 -5.55 2.26 -0.47
N CYS A 97 -6.19 3.30 -1.03
CA CYS A 97 -7.59 3.20 -1.44
C CYS A 97 -7.79 2.19 -2.58
N ALA A 98 -6.91 2.17 -3.57
CA ALA A 98 -6.93 1.17 -4.64
C ALA A 98 -6.76 -0.25 -4.07
N THR A 99 -5.86 -0.41 -3.10
CA THR A 99 -5.64 -1.69 -2.41
C THR A 99 -6.87 -2.13 -1.62
N LEU A 100 -7.56 -1.22 -0.94
CA LEU A 100 -8.83 -1.51 -0.25
C LEU A 100 -9.91 -1.98 -1.24
N VAL A 101 -10.06 -1.32 -2.38
CA VAL A 101 -10.99 -1.75 -3.44
C VAL A 101 -10.68 -3.18 -3.88
N ASN A 102 -9.40 -3.49 -4.10
CA ASN A 102 -8.96 -4.82 -4.50
C ASN A 102 -9.21 -5.86 -3.40
N LEU A 103 -8.90 -5.56 -2.14
CA LEU A 103 -9.12 -6.45 -1.00
C LEU A 103 -10.60 -6.83 -0.85
N TYR A 104 -11.50 -5.84 -0.93
CA TYR A 104 -12.95 -6.08 -0.80
C TYR A 104 -13.59 -6.72 -2.03
N SER A 105 -12.94 -6.62 -3.19
CA SER A 105 -13.32 -7.32 -4.42
C SER A 105 -12.71 -8.72 -4.52
N SER A 106 -11.76 -9.07 -3.65
CA SER A 106 -11.04 -10.34 -3.72
C SER A 106 -11.90 -11.54 -3.28
N PRO A 107 -11.54 -12.76 -3.68
CA PRO A 107 -12.15 -14.00 -3.17
C PRO A 107 -12.06 -14.14 -1.64
N PHE A 108 -11.07 -13.50 -1.00
CA PHE A 108 -10.87 -13.52 0.45
C PHE A 108 -11.74 -12.51 1.21
N SER A 109 -12.51 -11.67 0.49
CA SER A 109 -13.39 -10.67 1.09
C SER A 109 -14.49 -11.25 1.99
N SER A 110 -14.78 -12.55 1.89
CA SER A 110 -15.69 -13.26 2.79
C SER A 110 -15.20 -13.30 4.24
N THR A 111 -13.90 -13.15 4.46
CA THR A 111 -13.28 -13.08 5.80
C THR A 111 -13.23 -11.67 6.36
N LEU A 112 -13.56 -10.67 5.55
CA LEU A 112 -13.53 -9.26 5.90
C LEU A 112 -14.96 -8.75 6.06
N GLU A 113 -15.17 -7.84 7.01
CA GLU A 113 -16.45 -7.16 7.04
C GLU A 113 -16.48 -6.09 5.95
N LYS A 114 -17.45 -6.23 5.03
CA LYS A 114 -17.60 -5.28 3.93
C LYS A 114 -18.05 -3.92 4.46
N PRO A 115 -17.43 -2.82 4.01
CA PRO A 115 -17.91 -1.48 4.30
C PRO A 115 -19.33 -1.30 3.76
N ASP A 116 -20.11 -0.45 4.42
CA ASP A 116 -21.39 -0.02 3.87
C ASP A 116 -21.19 0.72 2.52
N PRO A 117 -22.22 0.79 1.66
CA PRO A 117 -22.10 1.39 0.33
C PRO A 117 -21.59 2.84 0.33
N LYS A 118 -21.88 3.61 1.39
CA LYS A 118 -21.40 4.99 1.51
C LYS A 118 -19.90 5.02 1.72
N LYS A 119 -19.37 4.20 2.63
CA LYS A 119 -17.91 4.06 2.82
C LYS A 119 -17.23 3.53 1.57
N MET A 120 -17.83 2.54 0.90
CA MET A 120 -17.28 1.99 -0.33
C MET A 120 -17.20 3.05 -1.45
N SER A 121 -18.24 3.88 -1.58
CA SER A 121 -18.23 5.04 -2.48
C SER A 121 -17.14 6.05 -2.10
N GLN A 122 -16.92 6.32 -0.80
CA GLN A 122 -15.82 7.19 -0.36
C GLN A 122 -14.46 6.63 -0.78
N ILE A 123 -14.23 5.32 -0.59
CA ILE A 123 -12.98 4.67 -1.01
C ILE A 123 -12.78 4.83 -2.52
N ASN A 124 -13.80 4.52 -3.33
CA ASN A 124 -13.74 4.67 -4.78
C ASN A 124 -13.46 6.12 -5.22
N ASN A 125 -14.08 7.10 -4.57
CA ASN A 125 -13.86 8.51 -4.89
C ASN A 125 -12.44 8.97 -4.55
N CYS A 126 -11.81 8.38 -3.54
CA CYS A 126 -10.42 8.69 -3.19
C CYS A 126 -9.45 8.26 -4.31
N VAL A 127 -9.71 7.13 -4.98
CA VAL A 127 -8.93 6.66 -6.13
C VAL A 127 -9.04 7.61 -7.33
N LEU A 128 -10.12 8.39 -7.42
CA LEU A 128 -10.37 9.32 -8.52
C LEU A 128 -9.89 10.76 -8.24
N ALA A 129 -9.38 11.02 -7.04
CA ALA A 129 -8.98 12.35 -6.64
C ALA A 129 -7.71 12.85 -7.36
N GLY A 130 -7.49 14.16 -7.39
CA GLY A 130 -6.19 14.71 -7.78
C GLY A 130 -5.07 14.21 -6.86
N THR A 131 -3.86 14.06 -7.38
CA THR A 131 -2.67 13.75 -6.57
C THR A 131 -1.94 15.04 -6.21
N VAL A 132 -1.60 15.22 -4.93
CA VAL A 132 -0.87 16.37 -4.39
C VAL A 132 0.20 15.90 -3.40
N ALA A 133 1.25 16.70 -3.19
CA ALA A 133 2.29 16.37 -2.23
C ALA A 133 1.77 16.50 -0.80
N LEU A 134 2.24 15.63 0.11
CA LEU A 134 1.85 15.67 1.52
C LEU A 134 2.13 17.03 2.16
N ALA A 135 3.27 17.65 1.83
CA ALA A 135 3.65 18.97 2.33
C ALA A 135 2.59 20.04 1.99
N ASP A 136 2.01 19.99 0.78
CA ASP A 136 0.96 20.92 0.37
C ASP A 136 -0.34 20.70 1.14
N ILE A 137 -0.69 19.43 1.41
CA ILE A 137 -1.86 19.09 2.24
C ILE A 137 -1.67 19.65 3.65
N VAL A 138 -0.55 19.33 4.29
CA VAL A 138 -0.26 19.75 5.67
C VAL A 138 -0.24 21.27 5.79
N ALA A 139 0.39 21.97 4.83
CA ALA A 139 0.43 23.43 4.80
C ALA A 139 -0.96 24.08 4.67
N ARG A 140 -1.92 23.40 4.04
CA ARG A 140 -3.30 23.87 3.88
C ARG A 140 -4.22 23.49 5.04
N ARG A 141 -3.93 22.41 5.78
CA ARG A 141 -4.66 22.05 7.02
C ARG A 141 -4.42 23.06 8.15
N GLY A 142 -3.24 23.68 8.18
CA GLY A 142 -2.85 24.65 9.20
C GLY A 142 -3.33 26.08 8.97
N LYS A 143 -4.13 26.32 7.92
CA LYS A 143 -4.77 27.61 7.61
C LYS A 143 -6.27 27.51 7.79
#